data_AF-Q48529-F1
#
_entry.id   AF-Q48529-F1
#
_cell.length_a   1.000
_cell.length_b   1.000
_cell.length_c   1.000
_cell.angle_alpha   90.00
_cell.angle_beta   90.00
_cell.angle_gamma   90.00
#
_symmetry.space_group_name_H-M   'P 1'
#
loop_
_entity.id
_entity.type
_entity.pdbx_description
1 polymer ?
#
loop_
_entity_poly.entity_id
_entity_poly.type
_entity_poly.pdbx_seq_one_letter_code
_entity_poly.pdbx_strand_id
1 'polypeptide(L)' 'DKGYGFITGEDGQDVFVHFSAINGEGYKSLDEGQAVSYDVEQSDR' A
#
# COMPACT_ATOMS: atom_id res chain seq x y z
N ASP A 1 -6.55 8.70 11.54
CA ASP A 1 -6.33 7.81 10.38
C ASP A 1 -6.01 6.41 10.83
N LYS A 2 -6.58 5.39 10.17
CA LYS A 2 -6.48 3.99 10.63
C LYS A 2 -5.15 3.30 10.31
N GLY A 3 -4.22 3.98 9.63
CA GLY A 3 -2.89 3.45 9.34
C GLY A 3 -2.86 2.31 8.29
N TYR A 4 -3.96 2.06 7.60
CA TYR A 4 -3.97 1.06 6.54
C TYR A 4 -4.74 1.58 5.33
N GLY A 5 -4.45 1.00 4.18
CA GLY A 5 -5.09 1.31 2.91
C GLY A 5 -5.10 0.10 1.98
N PHE A 6 -5.60 0.33 0.78
CA PHE A 6 -5.64 -0.67 -0.28
C PHE A 6 -5.08 -0.03 -1.55
N ILE A 7 -4.35 -0.83 -2.31
CA ILE A 7 -3.87 -0.48 -3.65
C ILE A 7 -4.60 -1.41 -4.60
N THR A 8 -5.34 -0.86 -5.55
CA THR A 8 -5.95 -1.66 -6.62
C THR A 8 -4.92 -1.82 -7.74
N GLY A 9 -4.52 -3.07 -8.00
CA GLY A 9 -3.61 -3.42 -9.08
C GLY A 9 -4.26 -3.29 -10.46
N GLU A 10 -3.44 -3.30 -11.52
CA GLU A 10 -3.92 -3.25 -12.91
C GLU A 10 -4.75 -4.49 -13.29
N ASP A 11 -4.57 -5.60 -12.59
CA ASP A 11 -5.35 -6.83 -12.69
C ASP A 11 -6.70 -6.77 -11.93
N GLY A 12 -6.97 -5.65 -11.26
CA GLY A 12 -8.16 -5.45 -10.43
C GLY A 12 -8.10 -6.14 -9.07
N GLN A 13 -6.93 -6.65 -8.66
CA GLN A 13 -6.75 -7.22 -7.33
C GLN A 13 -6.45 -6.11 -6.31
N ASP A 14 -7.16 -6.15 -5.18
CA ASP A 14 -6.88 -5.24 -4.07
C ASP A 14 -5.76 -5.80 -3.18
N VAL A 15 -4.68 -5.04 -3.08
CA VAL A 15 -3.53 -5.33 -2.24
C VAL A 15 -3.65 -4.53 -0.95
N PHE A 16 -3.67 -5.23 0.18
CA PHE A 16 -3.66 -4.59 1.50
C PHE A 16 -2.29 -4.00 1.82
N VAL A 17 -2.25 -2.74 2.25
CA VAL A 17 -1.02 -2.07 2.67
C VAL A 17 -1.18 -1.45 4.07
N HIS A 18 -0.21 -1.69 4.93
CA HIS A 18 -0.11 -1.07 6.25
C HIS A 18 0.91 0.06 6.23
N PHE A 19 0.67 1.14 6.98
CA PHE A 19 1.54 2.33 7.02
C PHE A 19 2.99 1.99 7.36
N SER A 20 3.22 0.91 8.12
CA SER A 20 4.57 0.45 8.47
C SER A 20 5.39 -0.01 7.26
N ALA A 21 4.75 -0.50 6.21
CA ALA A 21 5.38 -1.02 5.00
C ALA A 21 5.71 0.06 3.96
N ILE A 22 5.18 1.28 4.11
CA ILE A 22 5.44 2.39 3.19
C ILE A 22 6.86 2.90 3.43
N ASN A 23 7.73 2.82 2.44
CA ASN A 23 9.09 3.36 2.50
C ASN A 23 9.09 4.79 1.92
N GLY A 24 9.37 5.79 2.75
CA GLY A 24 9.44 7.20 2.37
C GLY A 24 9.81 8.09 3.57
N GLU A 25 10.47 9.23 3.31
CA GLU A 25 10.75 10.24 4.32
C GLU A 25 9.51 11.13 4.51
N GLY A 26 8.93 11.15 5.71
CA GLY A 26 7.76 11.97 6.04
C GLY A 26 6.53 11.16 6.47
N TYR A 27 5.33 11.73 6.24
CA TYR A 27 4.07 11.08 6.60
C TYR A 27 3.79 9.94 5.62
N LYS A 28 3.74 8.71 6.15
CA LYS A 28 3.54 7.47 5.39
C LYS A 28 2.07 7.31 4.98
N SER A 29 1.60 8.17 4.08
CA SER A 29 0.26 8.13 3.49
C SER A 29 0.33 7.97 1.97
N LEU A 30 -0.72 7.38 1.41
CA LEU A 30 -0.97 7.34 -0.02
C LEU A 30 -2.19 8.21 -0.30
N ASP A 31 -2.11 9.08 -1.28
CA ASP A 31 -3.25 9.86 -1.75
C ASP A 31 -4.07 9.06 -2.77
N GLU A 32 -5.37 9.34 -2.86
CA GLU A 32 -6.25 8.70 -3.83
C GLU A 32 -5.79 9.02 -5.27
N GLY A 33 -5.61 7.98 -6.10
CA GLY A 33 -5.12 8.11 -7.47
C GLY A 33 -3.59 8.26 -7.59
N GLN A 34 -2.84 8.21 -6.48
CA GLN A 34 -1.39 8.21 -6.53
C GLN A 34 -0.86 6.90 -7.15
N ALA A 35 -0.08 7.02 -8.21
CA ALA A 35 0.66 5.89 -8.76
C ALA A 35 1.79 5.48 -7.81
N VAL A 36 1.83 4.20 -7.45
CA VAL A 36 2.84 3.64 -6.55
C VAL A 36 3.41 2.36 -7.12
N SER A 37 4.66 2.07 -6.77
CA SER A 37 5.28 0.77 -7.00
C SER A 37 5.31 0.02 -5.68
N TYR A 38 4.95 -1.26 -5.70
CA TYR A 38 4.94 -2.13 -4.54
C TYR A 38 5.47 -3.52 -4.91
N ASP A 39 6.14 -4.15 -3.96
CA ASP A 39 6.49 -5.56 -4.02
C ASP A 39 5.51 -6.33 -3.11
N VAL A 40 4.80 -7.32 -3.68
CA VAL A 40 3.87 -8.16 -2.91
C VAL A 40 4.65 -9.28 -2.25
N GLU A 41 4.82 -9.19 -0.94
CA GLU A 41 5.32 -10.29 -0.14
C GLU A 41 4.14 -11.19 0.27
N GLN A 42 4.14 -12.47 -0.15
CA GLN A 42 3.22 -13.46 0.43
C GLN A 42 3.64 -13.72 1.87
N SER A 43 2.99 -13.07 2.82
CA SER A 43 3.16 -13.39 4.23
C SER A 43 2.30 -14.62 4.56
N ASP A 44 2.94 -15.78 4.62
CA ASP A 44 2.35 -17.00 5.18
C ASP A 44 2.02 -16.76 6.66
N ARG A 45 0.77 -16.42 6.98
CA ARG A 45 0.25 -16.48 8.35
C ARG A 45 -0.89 -17.48 8.43
#